data_AF-A0A0F9CJR4-F1
#
_entry.id   AF-A0A0F9CJR4-F1
#
_cell.length_a   1.000
_cell.length_b   1.000
_cell.length_c   1.000
_cell.angle_alpha   90.00
_cell.angle_beta   90.00
_cell.angle_gamma   90.00
#
_symmetry.space_group_name_H-M   'P 1'
#
loop_
_entity.id
_entity.type
_entity.pdbx_description
1 polymer ?
#
loop_
_entity_poly.entity_id
_entity_poly.type
_entity_poly.pdbx_seq_one_letter_code
_entity_poly.pdbx_strand_id
1 'polypeptide(L)'
;MAKQGEWTSRRRVFTALDHREPDRMPINFAGSCQTTILECPPDGKRCTKLYEHLGIGDYKVPDISAVGNIVLNMDERVMNSFGNDFRVVLPNGGEVRMEEEGSKTILGLSCGMRSKKVGR
;
A
#
# COMPACT_ATOMS: atom_id res chain seq x y z
N MET A 1 -8.00 -15.11 19.10
CA MET A 1 -9.12 -15.73 18.35
C MET A 1 -10.35 -14.88 18.59
N ALA A 2 -11.04 -14.44 17.54
CA ALA A 2 -12.26 -13.64 17.69
C ALA A 2 -13.37 -14.46 18.37
N LYS A 3 -14.18 -13.83 19.21
CA LYS A 3 -15.29 -14.51 19.89
C LYS A 3 -16.36 -14.93 18.88
N GLN A 4 -17.10 -16.00 19.20
CA GLN A 4 -18.22 -16.45 18.37
C GLN A 4 -19.24 -15.31 18.23
N GLY A 5 -19.48 -14.85 17.00
CA GLY A 5 -20.35 -13.70 16.70
C GLY A 5 -19.63 -12.41 16.31
N GLU A 6 -18.33 -12.26 16.61
CA GLU A 6 -17.56 -11.05 16.31
C GLU A 6 -17.32 -10.87 14.79
N TRP A 7 -17.37 -9.62 14.33
CA TRP A 7 -17.11 -9.26 12.93
C TRP A 7 -15.61 -9.05 12.70
N THR A 8 -15.01 -9.95 11.90
CA THR A 8 -13.64 -9.80 11.42
C THR A 8 -13.63 -9.21 10.01
N SER A 9 -12.52 -8.60 9.60
CA SER A 9 -12.35 -8.10 8.22
C SER A 9 -12.60 -9.17 7.17
N ARG A 10 -12.10 -10.39 7.39
CA ARG A 10 -12.34 -11.53 6.51
C ARG A 10 -13.83 -11.86 6.40
N ARG A 11 -14.53 -11.96 7.54
CA ARG A 11 -15.97 -12.27 7.57
C ARG A 11 -16.76 -11.17 6.87
N ARG A 12 -16.44 -9.91 7.14
CA ARG A 12 -17.06 -8.72 6.54
C ARG A 12 -16.95 -8.75 5.01
N VAL A 13 -15.74 -8.98 4.49
CA VAL A 13 -15.48 -9.05 3.04
C VAL A 13 -16.24 -10.21 2.39
N PHE A 14 -16.17 -11.42 2.95
CA PHE A 14 -16.87 -12.57 2.35
C PHE A 14 -18.39 -12.42 2.41
N THR A 15 -18.95 -11.88 3.49
CA THR A 15 -20.39 -11.56 3.54
C THR A 15 -20.80 -10.61 2.41
N ALA A 16 -20.01 -9.56 2.16
CA ALA A 16 -20.29 -8.61 1.07
C ALA A 16 -20.16 -9.27 -0.32
N LEU A 17 -19.15 -10.13 -0.52
CA LEU A 17 -18.97 -10.89 -1.77
C LEU A 17 -20.11 -11.89 -2.03
N ASP A 18 -20.69 -12.43 -0.96
CA ASP A 18 -21.89 -13.29 -1.03
C ASP A 18 -23.19 -12.48 -1.25
N HIS A 19 -23.10 -11.19 -1.56
CA HIS A 19 -24.23 -10.27 -1.71
C HIS A 19 -25.14 -10.21 -0.47
N ARG A 20 -24.57 -10.41 0.73
CA ARG A 20 -25.26 -10.25 2.01
C ARG A 20 -24.78 -8.98 2.71
N GLU A 21 -25.59 -8.47 3.63
CA GLU A 21 -25.26 -7.25 4.36
C GLU A 21 -24.27 -7.53 5.51
N PRO A 22 -23.06 -6.94 5.48
CA PRO A 22 -22.13 -6.96 6.61
C PRO A 22 -22.48 -5.91 7.67
N ASP A 23 -21.79 -5.91 8.81
CA ASP A 23 -21.92 -4.86 9.84
C ASP A 23 -21.56 -3.45 9.37
N ARG A 24 -20.68 -3.34 8.38
CA ARG A 24 -20.36 -2.13 7.64
C ARG A 24 -19.74 -2.48 6.29
N MET A 25 -19.69 -1.51 5.38
CA MET A 25 -18.97 -1.69 4.12
C MET A 25 -17.48 -2.01 4.36
N PRO A 26 -16.90 -3.03 3.67
CA PRO A 26 -15.47 -3.26 3.70
C PRO A 26 -14.70 -2.05 3.16
N ILE A 27 -13.62 -1.67 3.84
CA ILE A 27 -12.77 -0.54 3.46
C ILE A 27 -11.44 -1.09 2.94
N ASN A 28 -11.05 -0.71 1.73
CA ASN A 28 -9.73 -0.99 1.18
C ASN A 28 -8.86 0.28 1.24
N PHE A 29 -8.04 0.40 2.28
CA PHE A 29 -7.07 1.47 2.44
C PHE A 29 -5.67 0.88 2.54
N ALA A 30 -4.81 1.19 1.57
CA ALA A 30 -3.51 0.54 1.40
C ALA A 30 -3.53 -0.99 1.25
N GLY A 31 -4.72 -1.59 1.05
CA GLY A 31 -4.90 -3.02 0.80
C GLY A 31 -4.72 -3.42 -0.67
N SER A 32 -4.38 -2.47 -1.56
CA SER A 32 -4.05 -2.72 -2.97
C SER A 32 -3.04 -1.69 -3.49
N CYS A 33 -2.41 -1.97 -4.64
CA CYS A 33 -1.52 -1.00 -5.32
C CYS A 33 -2.20 0.33 -5.64
N GLN A 34 -3.52 0.33 -5.85
CA GLN A 34 -4.26 1.53 -6.27
C GLN A 34 -4.75 2.37 -5.09
N THR A 35 -4.84 1.78 -3.89
CA THR A 35 -5.39 2.41 -2.68
C THR A 35 -4.32 2.72 -1.62
N THR A 36 -3.05 2.47 -1.95
CA THR A 36 -1.90 2.78 -1.08
C THR A 36 -1.50 4.25 -1.15
N ILE A 37 -0.60 4.64 -0.25
CA ILE A 37 -0.04 5.97 -0.17
C ILE A 37 1.30 5.98 -0.88
N LEU A 38 1.58 7.11 -1.54
CA LEU A 38 2.82 7.31 -2.27
C LEU A 38 3.88 7.96 -1.38
N GLU A 39 5.11 7.50 -1.52
CA GLU A 39 6.29 8.12 -0.90
C GLU A 39 7.34 8.30 -2.00
N CYS A 40 7.72 9.54 -2.26
CA CYS A 40 8.63 9.97 -3.32
C CYS A 40 9.68 10.95 -2.77
N PRO A 41 10.65 10.51 -1.95
CA PRO A 41 11.67 11.40 -1.43
C PRO A 41 12.56 11.95 -2.55
N PRO A 42 13.05 13.21 -2.44
CA PRO A 42 12.80 14.15 -1.34
C PRO A 42 11.47 14.91 -1.44
N ASP A 43 10.82 14.91 -2.61
CA ASP A 43 9.78 15.88 -2.98
C ASP A 43 8.40 15.57 -2.40
N GLY A 44 8.07 14.30 -2.21
CA GLY A 44 6.77 13.83 -1.73
C GLY A 44 6.93 12.87 -0.57
N LYS A 45 6.51 13.29 0.63
CA LYS A 45 6.62 12.47 1.85
C LYS A 45 5.27 12.14 2.48
N ARG A 46 4.31 11.66 1.68
CA ARG A 46 2.91 11.57 2.13
C ARG A 46 2.69 10.47 3.17
N CYS A 47 3.38 9.34 3.03
CA CYS A 47 3.30 8.26 4.00
C CYS A 47 3.97 8.67 5.32
N THR A 48 5.16 9.26 5.22
CA THR A 48 5.87 9.85 6.37
C THR A 48 5.01 10.87 7.13
N LYS A 49 4.39 11.82 6.42
CA LYS A 49 3.49 12.82 7.03
C LYS A 49 2.26 12.20 7.69
N LEU A 50 1.73 11.10 7.13
CA LEU A 50 0.62 10.39 7.75
C LEU A 50 1.06 9.74 9.06
N TYR A 51 2.25 9.13 9.10
CA TYR A 51 2.79 8.57 10.34
C TYR A 51 2.99 9.64 11.40
N GLU A 52 3.55 10.80 11.04
CA GLU A 52 3.68 11.96 11.93
C GLU A 52 2.32 12.41 12.48
N HIS A 53 1.32 12.55 11.61
CA HIS A 53 -0.03 12.94 12.01
C HIS A 53 -0.68 11.95 13.00
N LEU A 54 -0.41 10.66 12.83
CA LEU A 54 -0.92 9.60 13.70
C LEU A 54 -0.05 9.37 14.95
N GLY A 55 1.03 10.14 15.14
CA GLY A 55 1.95 9.99 16.27
C GLY A 55 2.78 8.71 16.22
N ILE A 56 2.97 8.12 15.03
CA ILE A 56 3.78 6.92 14.82
C ILE A 56 5.21 7.39 14.53
N GLY A 57 6.11 7.29 15.52
CA GLY A 57 7.50 7.72 15.39
C GLY A 57 8.50 6.60 15.09
N ASP A 58 8.11 5.34 15.33
CA ASP A 58 8.96 4.15 15.26
C ASP A 58 8.60 3.25 14.06
N TYR A 59 8.11 3.85 12.96
CA TYR A 59 7.81 3.11 11.73
C TYR A 59 9.08 2.66 11.00
N LYS A 60 8.96 1.57 10.25
CA LYS A 60 10.01 1.13 9.34
C LYS A 60 10.12 2.09 8.16
N VAL A 61 11.34 2.32 7.68
CA VAL A 61 11.58 3.10 6.46
C VAL A 61 10.68 2.58 5.33
N PRO A 62 9.92 3.44 4.64
CA PRO A 62 9.04 3.02 3.55
C PRO A 62 9.82 2.27 2.46
N ASP A 63 9.37 1.06 2.16
CA ASP A 63 9.79 0.29 1.00
C ASP A 63 8.94 0.73 -0.19
N ILE A 64 9.58 1.33 -1.20
CA ILE A 64 8.92 2.07 -2.27
C ILE A 64 9.05 1.27 -3.56
N SER A 65 7.91 0.91 -4.13
CA SER A 65 7.83 0.27 -5.44
C SER A 65 8.50 1.13 -6.52
N ALA A 66 9.26 0.48 -7.40
CA ALA A 66 9.79 1.12 -8.61
C ALA A 66 8.68 1.63 -9.55
N VAL A 67 7.46 1.06 -9.45
CA VAL A 67 6.28 1.53 -10.17
C VAL A 67 5.45 2.43 -9.26
N GLY A 68 5.27 3.68 -9.68
CA GLY A 68 4.30 4.59 -9.06
C GLY A 68 4.65 5.07 -7.66
N ASN A 69 5.84 4.77 -7.13
CA ASN A 69 6.29 5.19 -5.80
C ASN A 69 5.34 4.74 -4.66
N ILE A 70 4.74 3.56 -4.82
CA ILE A 70 3.82 2.94 -3.88
C ILE A 70 4.58 2.45 -2.65
N VAL A 71 4.09 2.75 -1.44
CA VAL A 71 4.61 2.15 -0.22
C VAL A 71 4.10 0.71 -0.08
N LEU A 72 5.03 -0.24 -0.02
CA LEU A 72 4.77 -1.69 0.03
C LEU A 72 4.66 -2.23 1.45
N ASN A 73 5.28 -1.57 2.42
CA ASN A 73 5.36 -1.98 3.81
C ASN A 73 4.57 -1.05 4.76
N MET A 74 3.35 -0.67 4.37
CA MET A 74 2.48 0.19 5.20
C MET A 74 2.33 -0.35 6.62
N ASP A 75 2.50 0.52 7.62
CA ASP A 75 2.39 0.15 9.02
C ASP A 75 0.96 -0.32 9.37
N GLU A 76 0.85 -1.46 10.04
CA GLU A 76 -0.45 -2.05 10.39
C GLU A 76 -1.27 -1.14 11.31
N ARG A 77 -0.62 -0.30 12.13
CA ARG A 77 -1.31 0.67 13.00
C ARG A 77 -2.12 1.66 12.18
N VAL A 78 -1.56 2.15 11.05
CA VAL A 78 -2.29 3.03 10.13
C VAL A 78 -3.49 2.32 9.54
N MET A 79 -3.28 1.11 9.01
CA MET A 79 -4.37 0.32 8.43
C MET A 79 -5.49 0.08 9.46
N ASN A 80 -5.14 -0.22 10.71
CA ASN A 80 -6.09 -0.45 11.79
C ASN A 80 -6.84 0.84 12.18
N SER A 81 -6.17 2.00 12.22
CA SER A 81 -6.81 3.29 12.53
C SER A 81 -7.92 3.66 11.54
N PHE A 82 -7.82 3.23 10.29
CA PHE A 82 -8.84 3.47 9.25
C PHE A 82 -9.82 2.29 9.07
N GLY A 83 -9.74 1.25 9.90
CA GLY A 83 -10.61 0.08 9.79
C GLY A 83 -10.43 -0.70 8.48
N ASN A 84 -9.22 -0.71 7.93
CA ASN A 84 -8.92 -1.40 6.68
C ASN A 84 -9.18 -2.91 6.78
N ASP A 85 -9.83 -3.48 5.76
CA ASP A 85 -10.21 -4.89 5.71
C ASP A 85 -9.36 -5.73 4.76
N PHE A 86 -8.42 -5.11 4.05
CA PHE A 86 -7.63 -5.73 2.99
C PHE A 86 -6.15 -5.63 3.28
N ARG A 87 -5.39 -6.67 2.99
CA ARG A 87 -3.93 -6.59 3.02
C ARG A 87 -3.41 -6.71 1.61
N VAL A 88 -2.53 -5.80 1.23
CA VAL A 88 -1.83 -5.91 -0.05
C VAL A 88 -0.91 -7.12 -0.01
N VAL A 89 -1.05 -8.00 -1.00
CA VAL A 89 -0.14 -9.11 -1.25
C VAL A 89 0.32 -8.96 -2.68
N LEU A 90 1.64 -8.84 -2.87
CA LEU A 90 2.23 -8.63 -4.18
C LEU A 90 3.18 -9.77 -4.51
N PRO A 91 3.26 -10.17 -5.79
CA PRO A 91 4.36 -11.00 -6.24
C PRO A 91 5.68 -10.24 -6.04
N ASN A 92 6.78 -10.99 -5.97
CA ASN A 92 8.10 -10.38 -5.99
C ASN A 92 8.24 -9.49 -7.23
N GLY A 93 8.78 -8.29 -7.04
CA GLY A 93 9.08 -7.37 -8.14
C GLY A 93 10.10 -7.97 -9.10
N GLY A 94 10.06 -7.51 -10.35
CA GLY A 94 11.11 -7.79 -11.33
C GLY A 94 12.40 -7.06 -10.98
N GLU A 95 13.49 -7.42 -11.64
CA GLU A 95 14.76 -6.70 -11.50
C GLU A 95 14.60 -5.25 -11.97
N VAL A 96 15.12 -4.31 -11.20
CA VAL A 96 15.06 -2.88 -11.51
C VAL A 96 16.47 -2.38 -11.78
N ARG A 97 16.70 -1.88 -12.99
CA ARG A 97 17.94 -1.20 -13.34
C ARG A 97 17.80 0.29 -13.07
N MET A 98 18.68 0.80 -12.22
CA MET A 98 18.86 2.24 -12.02
C MET A 98 19.74 2.79 -13.13
N GLU A 99 19.27 3.82 -13.83
CA GLU A 99 20.01 4.49 -14.89
C GLU A 99 20.75 5.72 -14.33
N GLU A 100 21.86 6.13 -14.97
CA GLU A 100 22.71 7.24 -14.47
C GLU A 100 21.96 8.56 -14.33
N GLU A 101 21.01 8.84 -15.24
CA GLU A 101 20.18 10.05 -15.18
C GLU A 101 18.98 9.94 -14.21
N GLY A 102 18.97 8.92 -13.35
CA GLY A 102 18.02 8.76 -12.23
C GLY A 102 16.68 8.13 -12.62
N SER A 103 16.51 7.67 -13.86
CA SER A 103 15.34 6.88 -14.25
C SER A 103 15.48 5.42 -13.83
N LYS A 104 14.36 4.70 -13.83
CA LYS A 104 14.28 3.28 -13.43
C LYS A 104 13.71 2.47 -14.58
N THR A 105 14.40 1.41 -14.98
CA THR A 105 13.92 0.46 -15.99
C THR A 105 13.56 -0.85 -15.30
N ILE A 106 12.33 -1.31 -15.49
CA ILE A 106 11.87 -2.59 -14.93
C ILE A 106 12.12 -3.68 -15.97
N LEU A 107 12.97 -4.63 -15.60
CA LEU A 107 13.40 -5.73 -16.46
C LEU A 107 12.46 -6.93 -16.28
N GLY A 108 12.19 -7.65 -17.37
CA GLY A 108 11.39 -8.89 -17.39
C GLY A 108 9.88 -8.71 -17.18
N LEU A 109 9.45 -7.65 -16.48
CA LEU A 109 8.06 -7.23 -16.34
C LEU A 109 7.82 -5.92 -17.09
N SER A 110 6.60 -5.72 -17.59
CA SER A 110 6.17 -4.47 -18.24
C SER A 110 6.84 -4.14 -19.60
N CYS A 111 7.36 -5.14 -20.33
CA CYS A 111 7.97 -4.95 -21.65
C CYS A 111 9.09 -3.88 -21.69
N GLY A 112 9.88 -3.74 -20.62
CA GLY A 112 10.96 -2.75 -20.55
C GLY A 112 10.47 -1.33 -20.24
N MET A 113 9.38 -1.20 -19.51
CA MET A 113 8.88 0.09 -19.04
C MET A 113 9.97 0.86 -18.28
N ARG A 114 10.22 2.10 -18.72
CA ARG A 114 11.15 3.04 -18.09
C ARG A 114 10.37 4.19 -17.46
N SER A 115 10.56 4.38 -16.16
CA SER A 115 9.96 5.48 -15.40
C SER A 115 10.99 6.57 -15.15
N LYS A 116 10.66 7.80 -15.54
CA LYS A 116 11.47 9.01 -15.29
C LYS A 116 10.69 9.94 -14.36
N LYS A 117 11.38 10.68 -13.51
CA LYS A 117 10.77 11.78 -12.75
C LYS A 117 10.18 12.81 -13.73
N VAL A 118 8.91 13.14 -13.54
CA VAL A 118 8.20 14.20 -14.29
C VAL A 118 7.63 15.19 -13.27
N GLY A 119 7.90 16.48 -13.45
CA GLY A 119 7.52 17.52 -12.49
C GLY A 119 8.58 17.79 -11.42
N ARG A 120 8.36 18.85 -10.62
CA ARG A 120 9.24 19.25 -9.51
C ARG A 120 8.78 18.59 -8.23
#